data_AF-A0A9E7JSN0-F1
#
_entry.id   AF-A0A9E7JSN0-F1
#
_cell.length_a   1.000
_cell.length_b   1.000
_cell.length_c   1.000
_cell.angle_alpha   90.00
_cell.angle_beta   90.00
_cell.angle_gamma   90.00
#
_symmetry.space_group_name_H-M   'P 1'
#
loop_
_entity.id
_entity.type
_entity.pdbx_description
1 polymer ?
#
loop_
_entity_poly.entity_id
_entity_poly.type
_entity_poly.pdbx_seq_one_letter_code
_entity_poly.pdbx_strand_id
1 'polypeptide(L)'
;MASRRPSSSCRSLALCPLLLLVVLALSPSAGANGVFKVRHKFLGRKPSVGDLLAHDGRRHSRILSTVDLPIGGLGLPTSTGLYFAEIGIGNPSKKYYVQVDTGSDILWVNCISCKRCPQKSDLGVELTLYDPRESVSGSLVSCNENFCVSTYGDIPGCVANLPCEYRVVYGDGSSTAGFFVTDSVQYNQVSGDHQTRLVNASVTFGCGAQQSGDLGSSNEALDGILGFGQSNSSMISQLAASGTARKIFAHCLDTINGGGLFVIGHVVQPKVKTTPLVPDQPHYNVNMKAIEVGGAILELPTDLFDTGDKKGTIIDSGTTLSYLPEVAYKAIMNAIFSKYPDLKFYNNQGFLCFEHSGSVDDGFPEVVFHFENSLLLNVYPHDYLFENRVR
;
A
#
# COMPACT_ATOMS: atom_id res chain seq x y z
N MET A 1 -58.56 39.03 -64.01
CA MET A 1 -58.44 39.70 -65.33
C MET A 1 -57.76 41.04 -65.09
N ALA A 2 -56.70 41.42 -65.83
CA ALA A 2 -55.76 42.54 -65.51
C ALA A 2 -54.99 42.36 -64.16
N SER A 3 -53.82 42.95 -63.87
CA SER A 3 -52.73 43.67 -64.59
C SER A 3 -51.58 43.86 -63.57
N ARG A 4 -50.25 43.82 -63.81
CA ARG A 4 -49.36 43.61 -64.98
C ARG A 4 -47.98 43.06 -64.46
N ARG A 5 -46.95 42.93 -65.32
CA ARG A 5 -45.51 42.79 -64.95
C ARG A 5 -44.73 44.08 -65.32
N PRO A 6 -43.46 44.23 -64.89
CA PRO A 6 -42.29 43.92 -65.75
C PRO A 6 -41.33 42.89 -65.08
N SER A 7 -40.73 41.87 -65.72
CA SER A 7 -39.61 41.85 -66.72
C SER A 7 -38.33 42.55 -66.22
N SER A 8 -37.12 41.98 -66.25
CA SER A 8 -36.44 41.12 -67.25
C SER A 8 -35.49 40.09 -66.54
N SER A 9 -35.29 38.85 -66.98
CA SER A 9 -34.77 38.30 -68.25
C SER A 9 -33.30 38.64 -68.56
N CYS A 10 -32.39 37.68 -68.32
CA CYS A 10 -31.29 37.38 -69.24
C CYS A 10 -31.24 35.85 -69.50
N ARG A 11 -30.65 35.43 -70.63
CA ARG A 11 -30.93 34.15 -71.32
C ARG A 11 -29.67 33.32 -71.61
N SER A 12 -29.83 31.98 -71.54
CA SER A 12 -29.12 30.96 -72.37
C SER A 12 -27.57 30.90 -72.20
N LEU A 13 -26.80 29.89 -72.65
CA LEU A 13 -26.98 28.64 -73.42
C LEU A 13 -26.40 27.47 -72.55
N ALA A 14 -26.83 26.20 -72.58
CA ALA A 14 -26.97 25.22 -73.66
C ALA A 14 -25.64 24.65 -74.23
N LEU A 15 -25.57 23.30 -74.26
CA LEU A 15 -24.75 22.39 -75.10
C LEU A 15 -23.32 21.95 -74.67
N CYS A 16 -23.30 20.70 -74.17
CA CYS A 16 -22.45 19.56 -74.62
C CYS A 16 -20.96 19.45 -74.21
N PRO A 17 -20.42 18.21 -74.21
CA PRO A 17 -19.29 17.82 -73.36
C PRO A 17 -17.96 17.70 -74.10
N LEU A 18 -16.85 17.75 -73.34
CA LEU A 18 -15.58 17.15 -73.74
C LEU A 18 -15.15 16.11 -72.71
N LEU A 19 -14.75 14.92 -73.18
CA LEU A 19 -14.07 13.92 -72.37
C LEU A 19 -12.73 14.46 -71.85
N LEU A 20 -12.49 14.33 -70.55
CA LEU A 20 -11.14 14.05 -70.06
C LEU A 20 -11.17 12.81 -69.18
N LEU A 21 -10.49 11.74 -69.63
CA LEU A 21 -10.20 10.59 -68.78
C LEU A 21 -9.20 11.01 -67.70
N VAL A 22 -9.64 11.06 -66.45
CA VAL A 22 -8.72 11.02 -65.31
C VAL A 22 -8.54 9.55 -64.92
N VAL A 23 -7.40 8.99 -65.33
CA VAL A 23 -6.96 7.67 -64.85
C VAL A 23 -6.58 7.82 -63.38
N LEU A 24 -7.48 7.44 -62.48
CA LEU A 24 -7.16 7.23 -61.08
C LEU A 24 -6.28 5.97 -60.97
N ALA A 25 -4.97 6.17 -60.95
CA ALA A 25 -4.01 5.12 -60.66
C ALA A 25 -4.25 4.63 -59.22
N LEU A 26 -4.75 3.39 -59.09
CA LEU A 26 -4.77 2.66 -57.83
C LEU A 26 -3.34 2.32 -57.43
N SER A 27 -2.69 3.21 -56.67
CA SER A 27 -1.47 2.88 -55.96
C SER A 27 -1.78 1.85 -54.86
N PRO A 28 -0.99 0.77 -54.72
CA PRO A 28 -1.20 -0.17 -53.63
C PRO A 28 -1.01 0.55 -52.29
N SER A 29 -1.90 0.29 -51.33
CA SER A 29 -1.71 0.70 -49.94
C SER A 29 -0.49 -0.05 -49.38
N ALA A 30 0.68 0.56 -49.49
CA ALA A 30 1.91 0.02 -48.92
C ALA A 30 1.73 -0.13 -47.41
N GLY A 31 1.84 -1.36 -46.91
CA GLY A 31 1.79 -1.63 -45.49
C GLY A 31 2.86 -0.81 -44.76
N ALA A 32 2.45 -0.01 -43.80
CA ALA A 32 3.34 0.81 -43.00
C ALA A 32 4.14 -0.06 -42.01
N ASN A 33 5.08 -0.84 -42.53
CA ASN A 33 6.08 -1.57 -41.76
C ASN A 33 7.09 -0.58 -41.17
N GLY A 34 6.64 0.17 -40.16
CA GLY A 34 7.44 1.11 -39.40
C GLY A 34 8.47 0.38 -38.53
N VAL A 35 9.65 0.13 -39.09
CA VAL A 35 10.78 -0.42 -38.32
C VAL A 35 11.41 0.69 -37.49
N PHE A 36 11.06 0.74 -36.21
CA PHE A 36 11.76 1.60 -35.25
C PHE A 36 13.19 1.10 -35.04
N LYS A 37 14.18 1.91 -35.42
CA LYS A 37 15.61 1.59 -35.18
C LYS A 37 15.98 1.87 -33.73
N VAL A 38 15.61 0.94 -32.85
CA VAL A 38 15.86 1.03 -31.41
C VAL A 38 17.36 1.06 -31.13
N ARG A 39 17.83 2.04 -30.35
CA ARG A 39 19.19 2.06 -29.79
C ARG A 39 19.11 1.80 -28.30
N HIS A 40 19.97 0.94 -27.79
CA HIS A 40 20.10 0.70 -26.35
C HIS A 40 20.41 1.99 -25.60
N LYS A 41 19.81 2.23 -24.43
CA LYS A 41 19.96 3.49 -23.67
C LYS A 41 21.42 3.81 -23.32
N PHE A 42 22.26 2.79 -23.15
CA PHE A 42 23.68 2.94 -22.84
C PHE A 42 24.61 2.67 -24.05
N LEU A 43 24.12 2.85 -25.28
CA LEU A 43 24.97 2.69 -26.48
C LEU A 43 26.20 3.62 -26.39
N GLY A 44 27.41 3.05 -26.40
CA GLY A 44 28.66 3.81 -26.31
C GLY A 44 29.10 4.22 -24.90
N ARG A 45 28.43 3.77 -23.83
CA ARG A 45 28.89 3.94 -22.44
C ARG A 45 28.90 2.59 -21.72
N LYS A 46 29.85 2.36 -20.81
CA LYS A 46 29.73 1.31 -19.79
C LYS A 46 28.93 1.92 -18.62
N PRO A 47 27.65 1.57 -18.41
CA PRO A 47 26.90 2.04 -17.25
C PRO A 47 27.49 1.45 -15.97
N SER A 48 27.40 2.18 -14.85
CA SER A 48 27.66 1.60 -13.54
C SER A 48 26.55 0.61 -13.17
N VAL A 49 26.80 -0.25 -12.16
CA VAL A 49 25.75 -1.11 -11.59
C VAL A 49 24.60 -0.25 -11.05
N GLY A 50 24.89 0.91 -10.46
CA GLY A 50 23.89 1.89 -10.03
C GLY A 50 23.06 2.47 -11.19
N ASP A 51 23.66 2.74 -12.35
CA ASP A 51 22.92 3.19 -13.54
C ASP A 51 21.96 2.12 -14.08
N LEU A 52 22.39 0.85 -14.02
CA LEU A 52 21.59 -0.31 -14.41
C LEU A 52 20.43 -0.53 -13.42
N LEU A 53 20.71 -0.58 -12.11
CA LEU A 53 19.70 -0.69 -11.06
C LEU A 53 18.71 0.48 -11.11
N ALA A 54 19.19 1.72 -11.24
CA ALA A 54 18.31 2.88 -11.40
C ALA A 54 17.55 2.84 -12.74
N HIS A 55 18.08 2.22 -13.80
CA HIS A 55 17.32 2.01 -15.04
C HIS A 55 16.23 0.97 -14.87
N ASP A 56 16.50 -0.13 -14.17
CA ASP A 56 15.57 -1.24 -14.01
C ASP A 56 14.52 -0.97 -12.93
N GLY A 57 14.85 -0.24 -11.85
CA GLY A 57 13.86 0.39 -10.96
C GLY A 57 12.92 1.34 -11.75
N ARG A 58 13.49 2.24 -12.56
CA ARG A 58 12.71 3.06 -13.53
C ARG A 58 12.05 2.24 -14.64
N ARG A 59 12.26 0.92 -14.74
CA ARG A 59 11.55 0.03 -15.66
C ARG A 59 10.40 -0.68 -14.94
N HIS A 60 10.60 -1.11 -13.70
CA HIS A 60 9.59 -1.78 -12.87
C HIS A 60 8.54 -0.82 -12.28
N SER A 61 8.88 0.44 -11.98
CA SER A 61 7.89 1.45 -11.55
C SER A 61 6.97 1.97 -12.67
N ARG A 62 7.16 1.57 -13.94
CA ARG A 62 6.34 2.01 -15.10
C ARG A 62 4.90 1.50 -15.11
N ILE A 63 4.51 0.75 -14.09
CA ILE A 63 3.59 -0.36 -14.27
C ILE A 63 2.52 -0.41 -13.17
N LEU A 64 2.35 0.69 -12.45
CA LEU A 64 1.41 0.85 -11.35
C LEU A 64 0.40 1.94 -11.74
N SER A 65 -0.89 1.71 -11.48
CA SER A 65 -1.94 2.67 -11.83
C SER A 65 -2.88 2.94 -10.66
N THR A 66 -2.66 4.05 -9.95
CA THR A 66 -3.65 5.12 -9.61
C THR A 66 -3.04 6.08 -8.59
N VAL A 67 -2.51 5.59 -7.47
CA VAL A 67 -1.93 6.41 -6.38
C VAL A 67 -0.53 5.91 -6.03
N ASP A 68 0.34 6.81 -5.60
CA ASP A 68 1.68 6.56 -5.07
C ASP A 68 1.83 7.24 -3.71
N LEU A 69 2.39 6.56 -2.72
CA LEU A 69 2.67 7.10 -1.39
C LEU A 69 4.18 7.04 -1.15
N PRO A 70 4.88 8.17 -0.92
CA PRO A 70 6.32 8.15 -0.62
C PRO A 70 6.57 7.44 0.71
N ILE A 71 7.26 6.30 0.67
CA ILE A 71 7.53 5.49 1.87
C ILE A 71 8.91 5.78 2.45
N GLY A 72 8.95 6.06 3.75
CA GLY A 72 10.13 6.07 4.60
C GLY A 72 10.10 4.93 5.65
N GLY A 73 11.10 4.90 6.52
CA GLY A 73 11.26 3.86 7.54
C GLY A 73 12.06 2.64 7.07
N LEU A 74 12.19 1.64 7.94
CA LEU A 74 12.97 0.43 7.73
C LEU A 74 12.41 -0.71 8.60
N GLY A 75 12.06 -1.84 7.99
CA GLY A 75 11.44 -2.99 8.68
C GLY A 75 12.36 -3.80 9.61
N LEU A 76 13.55 -3.29 9.97
CA LEU A 76 14.43 -3.96 10.93
C LEU A 76 14.06 -3.58 12.37
N PRO A 77 13.85 -4.55 13.29
CA PRO A 77 13.57 -4.28 14.71
C PRO A 77 14.70 -3.53 15.45
N THR A 78 15.92 -3.57 14.93
CA THR A 78 17.08 -2.85 15.46
C THR A 78 17.22 -1.43 14.89
N SER A 79 16.21 -0.96 14.16
CA SER A 79 16.17 0.35 13.52
C SER A 79 14.81 1.03 13.74
N THR A 80 14.03 1.29 12.69
CA THR A 80 12.72 1.95 12.79
C THR A 80 11.58 0.97 13.11
N GLY A 81 11.73 -0.34 12.81
CA GLY A 81 10.69 -1.34 13.03
C GLY A 81 9.45 -1.24 12.12
N LEU A 82 9.26 -0.14 11.40
CA LEU A 82 8.05 0.13 10.61
C LEU A 82 8.33 0.87 9.29
N TYR A 83 7.30 0.98 8.47
CA TYR A 83 7.26 1.80 7.25
C TYR A 83 6.15 2.86 7.35
N PHE A 84 6.43 4.07 6.87
CA PHE A 84 5.51 5.21 6.97
C PHE A 84 5.42 6.01 5.68
N ALA A 85 4.25 6.60 5.42
CA ALA A 85 3.97 7.48 4.29
C ALA A 85 3.86 8.95 4.72
N GLU A 86 4.22 9.88 3.83
CA GLU A 86 3.83 11.29 3.96
C GLU A 86 2.51 11.53 3.22
N ILE A 87 1.51 12.07 3.93
CA ILE A 87 0.23 12.53 3.37
C ILE A 87 -0.04 14.00 3.76
N GLY A 88 -0.83 14.70 2.94
CA GLY A 88 -1.38 16.01 3.32
C GLY A 88 -2.78 15.86 3.91
N ILE A 89 -3.14 16.66 4.91
CA ILE A 89 -4.52 16.74 5.42
C ILE A 89 -4.91 18.20 5.61
N GLY A 90 -6.13 18.54 5.21
CA GLY A 90 -6.78 19.82 5.47
C GLY A 90 -6.71 20.82 4.32
N ASN A 91 -7.35 21.97 4.54
CA ASN A 91 -7.26 23.14 3.67
C ASN A 91 -7.08 24.41 4.52
N PRO A 92 -5.87 25.02 4.58
CA PRO A 92 -4.65 24.62 3.87
C PRO A 92 -4.10 23.25 4.31
N SER A 93 -3.47 22.54 3.38
CA SER A 93 -2.89 21.21 3.61
C SER A 93 -1.67 21.29 4.53
N LYS A 94 -1.67 20.49 5.60
CA LYS A 94 -0.50 20.22 6.46
C LYS A 94 0.01 18.80 6.23
N LYS A 95 1.30 18.58 6.45
CA LYS A 95 1.94 17.26 6.31
C LYS A 95 1.73 16.40 7.56
N TYR A 96 1.54 15.10 7.35
CA TYR A 96 1.44 14.09 8.39
C TYR A 96 2.24 12.85 7.96
N TYR A 97 3.06 12.31 8.86
CA TYR A 97 3.75 11.03 8.69
C TYR A 97 2.94 9.93 9.36
N VAL A 98 2.51 8.93 8.59
CA VAL A 98 1.59 7.88 9.06
C VAL A 98 2.13 6.50 8.76
N GLN A 99 2.12 5.59 9.74
CA GLN A 99 2.52 4.19 9.54
C GLN A 99 1.61 3.54 8.50
N VAL A 100 2.15 2.74 7.59
CA VAL A 100 1.33 2.03 6.60
C VAL A 100 1.04 0.61 7.09
N ASP A 101 -0.23 0.35 7.39
CA ASP A 101 -0.68 -0.82 8.14
C ASP A 101 -1.81 -1.53 7.39
N THR A 102 -1.53 -2.73 6.86
CA THR A 102 -2.57 -3.58 6.22
C THR A 102 -3.32 -4.47 7.22
N GLY A 103 -2.87 -4.53 8.47
CA GLY A 103 -3.49 -5.23 9.59
C GLY A 103 -4.63 -4.45 10.24
N SER A 104 -4.72 -3.13 10.11
CA SER A 104 -5.85 -2.33 10.62
C SER A 104 -6.61 -1.54 9.54
N ASP A 105 -7.86 -1.19 9.84
CA ASP A 105 -8.77 -0.54 8.89
C ASP A 105 -8.65 0.99 8.85
N ILE A 106 -8.51 1.65 9.99
CA ILE A 106 -8.81 3.09 10.11
C ILE A 106 -7.55 3.92 9.88
N LEU A 107 -7.61 4.87 8.94
CA LEU A 107 -6.71 6.03 8.97
C LEU A 107 -7.06 6.87 10.20
N TRP A 108 -6.07 7.19 11.04
CA TRP A 108 -6.20 8.17 12.10
C TRP A 108 -4.92 8.98 12.29
N VAL A 109 -5.07 10.19 12.85
CA VAL A 109 -3.96 11.08 13.22
C VAL A 109 -4.15 11.65 14.62
N ASN A 110 -3.04 11.96 15.29
CA ASN A 110 -2.97 12.60 16.60
C ASN A 110 -3.63 13.97 16.53
N CYS A 111 -4.64 14.19 17.36
CA CYS A 111 -5.45 15.39 17.34
C CYS A 111 -5.00 16.39 18.41
N ILE A 112 -5.25 17.68 18.23
CA ILE A 112 -4.79 18.72 19.19
C ILE A 112 -5.43 18.60 20.58
N SER A 113 -6.55 17.89 20.69
CA SER A 113 -7.20 17.52 21.95
C SER A 113 -6.51 16.38 22.70
N CYS A 114 -5.47 15.78 22.12
CA CYS A 114 -4.87 14.56 22.63
C CYS A 114 -4.08 14.76 23.93
N LYS A 115 -4.40 13.96 24.95
CA LYS A 115 -3.80 14.06 26.30
C LYS A 115 -2.58 13.17 26.53
N ARG A 116 -2.37 12.17 25.66
CA ARG A 116 -1.32 11.14 25.78
C ARG A 116 -0.73 10.77 24.41
N CYS A 117 -0.58 11.76 23.53
CA CYS A 117 0.12 11.59 22.27
C CYS A 117 1.60 11.94 22.44
N PRO A 118 2.51 11.33 21.67
CA PRO A 118 3.90 11.75 21.62
C PRO A 118 4.00 13.20 21.13
N GLN A 119 4.89 13.98 21.74
CA GLN A 119 5.21 15.36 21.35
C GLN A 119 6.55 15.48 20.62
N LYS A 120 7.29 14.37 20.49
CA LYS A 120 8.54 14.23 19.74
C LYS A 120 8.61 12.83 19.15
N SER A 121 9.32 12.68 18.05
CA SER A 121 9.69 11.37 17.50
C SER A 121 11.19 11.17 17.57
N ASP A 122 11.61 10.03 18.11
CA ASP A 122 13.01 9.61 18.11
C ASP A 122 13.45 9.06 16.74
N LEU A 123 12.51 8.90 15.78
CA LEU A 123 12.77 8.70 14.35
C LEU A 123 13.24 9.97 13.63
N GLY A 124 13.20 11.14 14.28
CA GLY A 124 13.63 12.42 13.71
C GLY A 124 12.60 13.11 12.80
N VAL A 125 11.34 12.66 12.79
CA VAL A 125 10.24 13.37 12.14
C VAL A 125 9.63 14.45 13.06
N GLU A 126 9.20 15.56 12.46
CA GLU A 126 8.46 16.61 13.17
C GLU A 126 6.97 16.23 13.22
N LEU A 127 6.44 16.06 14.44
CA LEU A 127 5.06 15.62 14.65
C LEU A 127 4.08 16.79 14.53
N THR A 128 3.01 16.58 13.75
CA THR A 128 1.93 17.52 13.50
C THR A 128 0.63 17.04 14.15
N LEU A 129 0.05 17.86 15.04
CA LEU A 129 -1.28 17.61 15.58
C LEU A 129 -2.36 18.17 14.63
N TYR A 130 -3.41 17.38 14.39
CA TYR A 130 -4.57 17.81 13.61
C TYR A 130 -5.53 18.66 14.47
N ASP A 131 -5.94 19.83 13.96
CA ASP A 131 -7.05 20.63 14.53
C ASP A 131 -8.13 20.81 13.45
N PRO A 132 -9.32 20.20 13.61
CA PRO A 132 -10.41 20.34 12.64
C PRO A 132 -10.90 21.79 12.46
N ARG A 133 -10.56 22.71 13.36
CA ARG A 133 -10.94 24.14 13.28
C ARG A 133 -9.99 24.96 12.41
N GLU A 134 -8.78 24.46 12.13
CA GLU A 134 -7.80 25.15 11.28
C GLU A 134 -7.92 24.76 9.80
N SER A 135 -8.73 23.75 9.48
CA SER A 135 -9.05 23.33 8.12
C SER A 135 -10.44 23.80 7.71
N VAL A 136 -10.55 24.56 6.61
CA VAL A 136 -11.86 25.00 6.09
C VAL A 136 -12.65 23.88 5.39
N SER A 137 -12.03 22.72 5.18
CA SER A 137 -12.68 21.49 4.70
C SER A 137 -12.91 20.46 5.80
N GLY A 138 -12.47 20.74 7.03
CA GLY A 138 -12.67 19.86 8.18
C GLY A 138 -14.09 19.90 8.71
N SER A 139 -14.64 18.73 9.04
CA SER A 139 -15.96 18.58 9.63
C SER A 139 -15.97 17.41 10.62
N LEU A 140 -16.71 17.55 11.73
CA LEU A 140 -16.95 16.45 12.66
C LEU A 140 -17.97 15.49 12.03
N VAL A 141 -17.75 14.18 12.17
CA VAL A 141 -18.76 13.18 11.80
C VAL A 141 -19.65 12.89 12.99
N SER A 142 -20.94 13.11 12.83
CA SER A 142 -21.97 12.87 13.84
C SER A 142 -22.34 11.39 13.89
N CYS A 143 -22.76 10.88 15.05
CA CYS A 143 -23.02 9.44 15.23
C CYS A 143 -24.16 8.88 14.35
N ASN A 144 -25.04 9.74 13.82
CA ASN A 144 -26.17 9.38 12.96
C ASN A 144 -25.86 9.55 11.46
N GLU A 145 -24.65 9.97 11.10
CA GLU A 145 -24.23 10.07 9.71
C GLU A 145 -23.94 8.68 9.13
N ASN A 146 -24.17 8.54 7.82
CA ASN A 146 -24.10 7.25 7.13
C ASN A 146 -22.76 6.53 7.33
N PHE A 147 -21.63 7.26 7.43
CA PHE A 147 -20.33 6.66 7.74
C PHE A 147 -20.36 5.93 9.09
N CYS A 148 -20.82 6.60 10.15
CA CYS A 148 -20.89 6.03 11.49
C CYS A 148 -21.83 4.82 11.56
N VAL A 149 -23.05 4.98 11.02
CA VAL A 149 -24.07 3.91 10.99
C VAL A 149 -23.58 2.72 10.16
N SER A 150 -22.85 2.94 9.06
CA SER A 150 -22.25 1.84 8.27
C SER A 150 -21.06 1.15 8.95
N THR A 151 -20.43 1.80 9.93
CA THR A 151 -19.26 1.27 10.67
C THR A 151 -19.67 0.51 11.92
N TYR A 152 -20.70 0.98 12.65
CA TYR A 152 -21.10 0.44 13.95
C TYR A 152 -22.56 -0.04 14.04
N GLY A 153 -23.37 0.14 12.99
CA GLY A 153 -24.82 -0.03 13.03
C GLY A 153 -25.53 1.16 13.67
N ASP A 154 -26.85 1.02 13.88
CA ASP A 154 -27.64 2.04 14.59
C ASP A 154 -27.25 2.08 16.08
N ILE A 155 -26.62 3.18 16.50
CA ILE A 155 -26.20 3.41 17.90
C ILE A 155 -27.41 3.90 18.73
N PRO A 156 -27.91 3.13 19.73
CA PRO A 156 -29.07 3.55 20.52
C PRO A 156 -28.80 4.83 21.31
N GLY A 157 -29.72 5.80 21.22
CA GLY A 157 -29.57 7.10 21.90
C GLY A 157 -28.64 8.09 21.19
N CYS A 158 -28.10 7.73 20.03
CA CYS A 158 -27.39 8.67 19.16
C CYS A 158 -28.31 9.86 18.77
N VAL A 159 -27.79 11.08 18.89
CA VAL A 159 -28.42 12.32 18.43
C VAL A 159 -27.45 13.10 17.55
N ALA A 160 -27.98 13.91 16.64
CA ALA A 160 -27.24 14.56 15.55
C ALA A 160 -26.11 15.54 15.94
N ASN A 161 -25.85 15.73 17.24
CA ASN A 161 -24.76 16.57 17.77
C ASN A 161 -23.73 15.77 18.57
N LEU A 162 -23.88 14.45 18.71
CA LEU A 162 -22.88 13.59 19.34
C LEU A 162 -21.87 13.13 18.28
N PRO A 163 -20.55 13.20 18.56
CA PRO A 163 -19.54 12.74 17.62
C PRO A 163 -19.62 11.22 17.43
N CYS A 164 -19.26 10.74 16.24
CA CYS A 164 -19.00 9.34 16.00
C CYS A 164 -17.65 8.97 16.64
N GLU A 165 -17.69 8.42 17.86
CA GLU A 165 -16.49 7.97 18.56
C GLU A 165 -15.89 6.71 17.91
N TYR A 166 -14.58 6.54 18.01
CA TYR A 166 -13.88 5.34 17.56
C TYR A 166 -12.87 4.86 18.61
N ARG A 167 -12.60 3.55 18.61
CA ARG A 167 -11.53 2.94 19.37
C ARG A 167 -10.91 1.77 18.62
N VAL A 168 -9.59 1.71 18.57
CA VAL A 168 -8.82 0.58 18.01
C VAL A 168 -7.88 0.05 19.09
N VAL A 169 -7.74 -1.27 19.17
CA VAL A 169 -6.74 -1.96 19.99
C VAL A 169 -5.91 -2.83 19.05
N TYR A 170 -4.59 -2.69 19.13
CA TYR A 170 -3.64 -3.40 18.27
C TYR A 170 -3.15 -4.70 18.93
N GLY A 171 -2.47 -5.55 18.15
CA GLY A 171 -2.02 -6.88 18.60
C GLY A 171 -0.97 -6.85 19.72
N ASP A 172 -0.21 -5.76 19.83
CA ASP A 172 0.72 -5.44 20.92
C ASP A 172 0.01 -5.02 22.22
N GLY A 173 -1.30 -4.75 22.19
CA GLY A 173 -2.09 -4.21 23.29
C GLY A 173 -2.08 -2.68 23.39
N SER A 174 -1.43 -1.97 22.48
CA SER A 174 -1.58 -0.52 22.35
C SER A 174 -3.00 -0.16 21.88
N SER A 175 -3.43 1.08 22.12
CA SER A 175 -4.77 1.49 21.68
C SER A 175 -4.85 2.98 21.38
N THR A 176 -5.73 3.32 20.44
CA THR A 176 -6.14 4.69 20.12
C THR A 176 -7.63 4.85 20.33
N ALA A 177 -8.05 6.01 20.83
CA ALA A 177 -9.45 6.39 20.93
C ALA A 177 -9.65 7.88 20.61
N GLY A 178 -10.79 8.21 20.03
CA GLY A 178 -11.12 9.57 19.60
C GLY A 178 -12.46 9.64 18.89
N PHE A 179 -12.58 10.53 17.92
CA PHE A 179 -13.79 10.68 17.10
C PHE A 179 -13.46 10.83 15.62
N PHE A 180 -14.40 10.47 14.76
CA PHE A 180 -14.25 10.62 13.31
C PHE A 180 -14.44 12.07 12.86
N VAL A 181 -13.62 12.45 11.89
CA VAL A 181 -13.68 13.72 11.16
C VAL A 181 -13.62 13.43 9.66
N THR A 182 -14.26 14.26 8.85
CA THR A 182 -14.12 14.23 7.39
C THR A 182 -13.40 15.48 6.94
N ASP A 183 -12.31 15.31 6.17
CA ASP A 183 -11.52 16.40 5.62
C ASP A 183 -10.93 16.03 4.24
N SER A 184 -10.26 16.98 3.60
CA SER A 184 -9.47 16.80 2.39
C SER A 184 -8.14 16.12 2.72
N VAL A 185 -7.97 14.86 2.33
CA VAL A 185 -6.67 14.16 2.33
C VAL A 185 -6.02 14.31 0.95
N GLN A 186 -4.76 14.74 0.94
CA GLN A 186 -3.95 15.00 -0.24
C GLN A 186 -2.85 13.95 -0.40
N TYR A 187 -2.73 13.40 -1.60
CA TYR A 187 -1.76 12.36 -1.95
C TYR A 187 -1.34 12.46 -3.42
N ASN A 188 -0.30 11.72 -3.81
CA ASN A 188 0.20 11.69 -5.18
C ASN A 188 -0.61 10.71 -6.03
N GLN A 189 -1.36 11.22 -7.01
CA GLN A 189 -1.96 10.39 -8.06
C GLN A 189 -0.95 10.14 -9.18
N VAL A 190 -0.80 8.89 -9.62
CA VAL A 190 0.00 8.55 -10.79
C VAL A 190 -0.74 9.02 -12.05
N SER A 191 -0.21 10.07 -12.68
CA SER A 191 -0.51 10.40 -14.07
C SER A 191 0.54 9.77 -14.99
N GLY A 192 0.22 9.61 -16.28
CA GLY A 192 1.09 8.92 -17.24
C GLY A 192 2.51 9.49 -17.29
N ASP A 193 3.46 8.68 -17.80
CA ASP A 193 4.87 9.06 -17.98
C ASP A 193 5.62 9.43 -16.67
N HIS A 194 5.42 8.65 -15.60
CA HIS A 194 6.11 8.78 -14.30
C HIS A 194 5.82 10.09 -13.55
N GLN A 195 4.78 10.83 -13.94
CA GLN A 195 4.43 12.08 -13.26
C GLN A 195 3.39 11.82 -12.18
N THR A 196 3.76 12.01 -10.93
CA THR A 196 2.78 12.18 -9.87
C THR A 196 2.19 13.58 -9.93
N ARG A 197 0.88 13.69 -9.68
CA ARG A 197 0.20 14.96 -9.43
C ARG A 197 -0.46 14.89 -8.06
N LEU A 198 -0.36 15.95 -7.27
CA LEU A 198 -1.13 16.06 -6.03
C LEU A 198 -2.62 16.10 -6.39
N VAL A 199 -3.39 15.23 -5.74
CA VAL A 199 -4.85 15.25 -5.77
C VAL A 199 -5.37 15.22 -4.34
N ASN A 200 -6.59 15.71 -4.17
CA ASN A 200 -7.29 15.69 -2.91
C ASN A 200 -8.51 14.76 -3.03
N ALA A 201 -8.80 14.02 -1.97
CA ALA A 201 -10.05 13.31 -1.79
C ALA A 201 -10.66 13.65 -0.43
N SER A 202 -11.99 13.69 -0.35
CA SER A 202 -12.67 13.73 0.94
C SER A 202 -12.58 12.35 1.57
N VAL A 203 -11.99 12.26 2.76
CA VAL A 203 -11.80 11.01 3.51
C VAL A 203 -12.22 11.26 4.96
N THR A 204 -12.92 10.28 5.52
CA THR A 204 -13.25 10.21 6.94
C THR A 204 -12.18 9.42 7.68
N PHE A 205 -11.61 10.00 8.73
CA PHE A 205 -10.51 9.44 9.50
C PHE A 205 -10.64 9.76 11.00
N GLY A 206 -9.90 9.03 11.83
CA GLY A 206 -9.89 9.25 13.27
C GLY A 206 -9.06 10.47 13.70
N CYS A 207 -9.66 11.39 14.45
CA CYS A 207 -8.97 12.39 15.26
C CYS A 207 -8.69 11.77 16.63
N GLY A 208 -7.47 11.27 16.83
CA GLY A 208 -7.03 10.57 18.04
C GLY A 208 -6.88 11.51 19.24
N ALA A 209 -7.67 11.27 20.28
CA ALA A 209 -7.70 12.08 21.51
C ALA A 209 -7.01 11.38 22.71
N GLN A 210 -6.75 10.07 22.62
CA GLN A 210 -6.04 9.31 23.64
C GLN A 210 -5.32 8.11 23.03
N GLN A 211 -4.00 8.04 23.27
CA GLN A 211 -3.19 6.85 22.99
C GLN A 211 -2.79 6.12 24.29
N SER A 212 -2.46 4.84 24.17
CA SER A 212 -1.93 3.99 25.25
C SER A 212 -0.99 2.92 24.71
N GLY A 213 -0.09 2.41 25.54
CA GLY A 213 0.96 1.49 25.08
C GLY A 213 2.00 2.25 24.26
N ASP A 214 2.61 1.57 23.31
CA ASP A 214 3.74 2.12 22.55
C ASP A 214 3.35 3.28 21.61
N LEU A 215 2.08 3.39 21.20
CA LEU A 215 1.51 4.56 20.52
C LEU A 215 1.59 5.87 21.34
N GLY A 216 1.82 5.79 22.65
CA GLY A 216 2.08 6.96 23.52
C GLY A 216 3.57 7.25 23.73
N SER A 217 4.47 6.40 23.22
CA SER A 217 5.93 6.51 23.35
C SER A 217 6.52 7.42 22.26
N SER A 218 7.73 7.94 22.48
CA SER A 218 8.45 8.70 21.46
C SER A 218 9.30 7.85 20.51
N ASN A 219 9.60 6.59 20.87
CA ASN A 219 10.59 5.74 20.19
C ASN A 219 10.31 5.62 18.68
N GLU A 220 9.08 5.24 18.33
CA GLU A 220 8.62 4.99 16.96
C GLU A 220 7.48 5.97 16.57
N ALA A 221 7.44 7.12 17.24
CA ALA A 221 6.30 8.03 17.13
C ALA A 221 6.13 8.58 15.72
N LEU A 222 4.89 8.53 15.25
CA LEU A 222 4.40 9.10 14.01
C LEU A 222 3.14 9.90 14.31
N ASP A 223 2.64 10.63 13.31
CA ASP A 223 1.41 11.40 13.45
C ASP A 223 0.17 10.51 13.53
N GLY A 224 0.27 9.25 13.08
CA GLY A 224 -0.76 8.25 13.28
C GLY A 224 -0.54 7.02 12.40
N ILE A 225 -1.61 6.30 12.11
CA ILE A 225 -1.58 5.08 11.30
C ILE A 225 -2.57 5.21 10.14
N LEU A 226 -2.12 4.84 8.95
CA LEU A 226 -2.89 4.73 7.71
C LEU A 226 -3.29 3.27 7.51
N GLY A 227 -4.42 2.90 8.13
CA GLY A 227 -5.04 1.59 7.97
C GLY A 227 -5.51 1.33 6.53
N PHE A 228 -5.11 0.18 5.99
CA PHE A 228 -5.43 -0.30 4.65
C PHE A 228 -6.31 -1.56 4.63
N GLY A 229 -6.87 -1.94 5.78
CA GLY A 229 -7.73 -3.11 5.98
C GLY A 229 -9.01 -3.15 5.13
N GLN A 230 -9.73 -4.26 5.27
CA GLN A 230 -10.84 -4.62 4.38
C GLN A 230 -12.16 -3.89 4.68
N SER A 231 -12.33 -3.25 5.85
CA SER A 231 -13.57 -2.58 6.24
C SER A 231 -13.92 -1.40 5.32
N ASN A 232 -15.20 -1.03 5.28
CA ASN A 232 -15.69 0.16 4.59
C ASN A 232 -15.14 1.47 5.18
N SER A 233 -14.70 1.45 6.45
CA SER A 233 -14.06 2.59 7.11
C SER A 233 -12.65 2.89 6.60
N SER A 234 -12.00 1.98 5.87
CA SER A 234 -10.62 2.18 5.41
C SER A 234 -10.49 3.18 4.27
N MET A 235 -9.36 3.89 4.20
CA MET A 235 -9.14 4.92 3.19
C MET A 235 -9.26 4.35 1.77
N ILE A 236 -8.76 3.13 1.53
CA ILE A 236 -8.90 2.44 0.25
C ILE A 236 -10.35 2.12 -0.11
N SER A 237 -11.17 1.72 0.86
CA SER A 237 -12.61 1.48 0.64
C SER A 237 -13.36 2.77 0.31
N GLN A 238 -13.05 3.86 1.01
CA GLN A 238 -13.64 5.17 0.76
C GLN A 238 -13.28 5.71 -0.63
N LEU A 239 -11.99 5.63 -1.02
CA LEU A 239 -11.53 6.03 -2.36
C LEU A 239 -12.11 5.16 -3.48
N ALA A 240 -12.44 3.90 -3.20
CA ALA A 240 -13.13 3.03 -4.15
C ALA A 240 -14.63 3.37 -4.26
N ALA A 241 -15.29 3.65 -3.13
CA ALA A 241 -16.70 4.06 -3.09
C ALA A 241 -16.94 5.41 -3.79
N SER A 242 -15.99 6.34 -3.72
CA SER A 242 -16.04 7.62 -4.46
C SER A 242 -15.69 7.48 -5.95
N GLY A 243 -15.26 6.30 -6.41
CA GLY A 243 -14.76 6.08 -7.78
C GLY A 243 -13.39 6.70 -8.08
N THR A 244 -12.66 7.18 -7.06
CA THR A 244 -11.35 7.83 -7.22
C THR A 244 -10.23 6.82 -7.47
N ALA A 245 -10.35 5.62 -6.91
CA ALA A 245 -9.42 4.50 -7.09
C ALA A 245 -10.17 3.16 -7.20
N ARG A 246 -9.42 2.07 -7.39
CA ARG A 246 -9.95 0.70 -7.25
C ARG A 246 -9.58 0.17 -5.86
N LYS A 247 -10.42 -0.69 -5.27
CA LYS A 247 -10.11 -1.42 -4.02
C LYS A 247 -9.15 -2.58 -4.28
N ILE A 248 -7.93 -2.22 -4.65
CA ILE A 248 -6.75 -3.08 -4.84
C ILE A 248 -5.54 -2.18 -4.62
N PHE A 249 -4.47 -2.70 -4.05
CA PHE A 249 -3.23 -1.97 -3.80
C PHE A 249 -2.05 -2.95 -3.90
N ALA A 250 -0.83 -2.41 -3.85
CA ALA A 250 0.39 -3.21 -3.73
C ALA A 250 1.46 -2.43 -2.99
N HIS A 251 2.35 -3.15 -2.32
CA HIS A 251 3.54 -2.59 -1.69
C HIS A 251 4.80 -3.36 -2.08
N CYS A 252 5.92 -2.64 -2.13
CA CYS A 252 7.25 -3.16 -2.36
C CYS A 252 8.17 -2.39 -1.40
N LEU A 253 8.38 -2.97 -0.22
CA LEU A 253 9.08 -2.34 0.90
C LEU A 253 10.54 -2.81 0.90
N ASP A 254 11.48 -1.90 1.13
CA ASP A 254 12.92 -2.20 1.12
C ASP A 254 13.46 -2.25 2.55
N THR A 255 13.93 -3.42 2.99
CA THR A 255 14.47 -3.65 4.33
C THR A 255 16.00 -3.50 4.39
N ILE A 256 16.64 -3.20 3.26
CA ILE A 256 18.09 -2.97 3.14
C ILE A 256 18.39 -1.46 3.09
N ASN A 257 17.73 -0.73 2.20
CA ASN A 257 17.94 0.71 1.99
C ASN A 257 16.89 1.59 2.69
N GLY A 258 15.77 0.99 3.12
CA GLY A 258 14.63 1.70 3.70
C GLY A 258 13.68 2.26 2.65
N GLY A 259 12.48 2.62 3.12
CA GLY A 259 11.41 3.11 2.27
C GLY A 259 10.83 2.04 1.35
N GLY A 260 10.38 2.45 0.17
CA GLY A 260 9.79 1.57 -0.83
C GLY A 260 8.73 2.26 -1.67
N LEU A 261 7.82 1.45 -2.24
CA LEU A 261 6.64 1.90 -2.97
C LEU A 261 5.39 1.34 -2.29
N PHE A 262 4.37 2.18 -2.12
CA PHE A 262 3.03 1.74 -1.77
C PHE A 262 2.04 2.43 -2.70
N VAL A 263 1.26 1.63 -3.43
CA VAL A 263 0.40 2.13 -4.51
C VAL A 263 -1.02 1.64 -4.38
N ILE A 264 -1.99 2.54 -4.61
CA ILE A 264 -3.40 2.14 -4.77
C ILE A 264 -3.67 1.93 -6.26
N GLY A 265 -4.36 0.84 -6.57
CA GLY A 265 -4.73 0.41 -7.90
C GLY A 265 -3.91 -0.77 -8.41
N HIS A 266 -3.91 -1.00 -9.72
CA HIS A 266 -3.53 -2.30 -10.29
C HIS A 266 -2.06 -2.35 -10.75
N VAL A 267 -1.35 -3.40 -10.32
CA VAL A 267 0.00 -3.78 -10.79
C VAL A 267 -0.11 -4.44 -12.17
N VAL A 268 0.28 -3.73 -13.22
CA VAL A 268 0.19 -4.25 -14.61
C VAL A 268 1.33 -5.24 -14.93
N GLN A 269 2.49 -5.13 -14.28
CA GLN A 269 3.63 -6.07 -14.26
C GLN A 269 4.51 -5.74 -13.01
N PRO A 270 5.41 -6.64 -12.54
CA PRO A 270 5.61 -8.01 -13.00
C PRO A 270 4.32 -8.83 -12.92
N LYS A 271 4.19 -9.87 -13.75
CA LYS A 271 3.06 -10.80 -13.60
C LYS A 271 3.25 -11.55 -12.28
N VAL A 272 2.41 -11.26 -11.31
CA VAL A 272 2.45 -11.91 -9.98
C VAL A 272 1.77 -13.27 -10.03
N LYS A 273 2.26 -14.21 -9.21
CA LYS A 273 1.47 -15.38 -8.79
C LYS A 273 0.44 -14.91 -7.76
N THR A 274 -0.67 -15.64 -7.59
CA THR A 274 -1.76 -15.25 -6.69
C THR A 274 -2.29 -16.44 -5.90
N THR A 275 -2.81 -16.16 -4.71
CA THR A 275 -3.59 -17.07 -3.86
C THR A 275 -4.88 -16.34 -3.47
N PRO A 276 -6.02 -17.03 -3.27
CA PRO A 276 -7.24 -16.35 -2.82
C PRO A 276 -7.07 -15.76 -1.42
N LEU A 277 -7.66 -14.59 -1.21
CA LEU A 277 -8.00 -14.11 0.13
C LEU A 277 -9.14 -14.97 0.69
N VAL A 278 -9.11 -15.23 1.99
CA VAL A 278 -10.20 -15.93 2.69
C VAL A 278 -11.38 -14.96 2.85
N PRO A 279 -12.60 -15.31 2.39
CA PRO A 279 -13.77 -14.46 2.53
C PRO A 279 -14.16 -14.20 3.99
N ASP A 280 -14.84 -13.07 4.20
CA ASP A 280 -15.48 -12.70 5.47
C ASP A 280 -14.53 -12.69 6.69
N GLN A 281 -13.24 -12.40 6.44
CA GLN A 281 -12.21 -12.23 7.49
C GLN A 281 -11.92 -10.75 7.78
N PRO A 282 -11.55 -10.40 9.03
CA PRO A 282 -11.26 -9.02 9.42
C PRO A 282 -9.99 -8.44 8.77
N HIS A 283 -8.99 -9.27 8.46
CA HIS A 283 -7.72 -8.85 7.88
C HIS A 283 -7.51 -9.48 6.49
N TYR A 284 -6.38 -9.19 5.83
CA TYR A 284 -5.98 -9.87 4.58
C TYR A 284 -5.49 -11.30 4.86
N ASN A 285 -6.45 -12.18 5.18
CA ASN A 285 -6.20 -13.58 5.46
C ASN A 285 -5.98 -14.39 4.18
N VAL A 286 -5.02 -15.31 4.20
CA VAL A 286 -4.72 -16.26 3.12
C VAL A 286 -4.62 -17.68 3.67
N ASN A 287 -4.94 -18.67 2.83
CA ASN A 287 -4.85 -20.08 3.21
C ASN A 287 -3.42 -20.61 3.04
N MET A 288 -2.66 -20.65 4.13
CA MET A 288 -1.41 -21.41 4.21
C MET A 288 -1.70 -22.92 4.35
N LYS A 289 -0.82 -23.77 3.82
CA LYS A 289 -1.02 -25.23 3.71
C LYS A 289 0.12 -26.05 4.30
N ALA A 290 1.36 -25.58 4.15
CA ALA A 290 2.55 -26.24 4.69
C ALA A 290 3.69 -25.26 4.89
N ILE A 291 4.69 -25.69 5.67
CA ILE A 291 5.97 -25.01 5.85
C ILE A 291 7.06 -26.01 5.49
N GLU A 292 7.99 -25.59 4.65
CA GLU A 292 9.16 -26.35 4.24
C GLU A 292 10.42 -25.70 4.79
N VAL A 293 11.40 -26.50 5.22
CA VAL A 293 12.72 -26.00 5.61
C VAL A 293 13.78 -26.87 4.95
N GLY A 294 14.64 -26.27 4.13
CA GLY A 294 15.76 -26.95 3.49
C GLY A 294 15.39 -28.12 2.58
N GLY A 295 14.23 -28.06 1.92
CA GLY A 295 13.73 -29.13 1.05
C GLY A 295 12.84 -30.18 1.73
N ALA A 296 12.56 -30.04 3.03
CA ALA A 296 11.72 -30.95 3.80
C ALA A 296 10.47 -30.26 4.35
N ILE A 297 9.29 -30.81 4.04
CA ILE A 297 8.01 -30.36 4.62
C ILE A 297 7.99 -30.73 6.10
N LEU A 298 7.64 -29.77 6.97
CA LEU A 298 7.54 -29.98 8.41
C LEU A 298 6.25 -30.75 8.77
N GLU A 299 6.38 -31.76 9.63
CA GLU A 299 5.24 -32.46 10.23
C GLU A 299 4.56 -31.57 11.27
N LEU A 300 3.47 -30.92 10.88
CA LEU A 300 2.68 -30.01 11.72
C LEU A 300 1.23 -30.50 11.83
N PRO A 301 0.50 -30.16 12.91
CA PRO A 301 -0.93 -30.49 13.03
C PRO A 301 -1.72 -29.96 11.83
N THR A 302 -2.60 -30.79 11.26
CA THR A 302 -3.31 -30.46 10.02
C THR A 302 -4.29 -29.29 10.19
N ASP A 303 -4.77 -29.05 11.42
CA ASP A 303 -5.69 -27.96 11.76
C ASP A 303 -4.97 -26.65 12.14
N LEU A 304 -3.64 -26.61 12.05
CA LEU A 304 -2.84 -25.47 12.51
C LEU A 304 -3.06 -24.20 11.68
N PHE A 305 -3.36 -24.37 10.38
CA PHE A 305 -3.56 -23.28 9.42
C PHE A 305 -5.04 -23.08 9.02
N ASP A 306 -5.96 -23.82 9.65
CA ASP A 306 -7.39 -23.62 9.44
C ASP A 306 -7.82 -22.20 9.84
N THR A 307 -8.82 -21.65 9.15
CA THR A 307 -9.40 -20.35 9.53
C THR A 307 -10.34 -20.51 10.72
N GLY A 308 -10.23 -19.64 11.72
CA GLY A 308 -11.13 -19.62 12.89
C GLY A 308 -10.67 -18.64 13.95
N ASP A 309 -11.31 -18.66 15.12
CA ASP A 309 -10.94 -17.79 16.25
C ASP A 309 -9.45 -17.95 16.61
N LYS A 310 -8.68 -16.88 16.38
CA LYS A 310 -7.22 -16.82 16.59
C LYS A 310 -6.42 -17.83 15.75
N LYS A 311 -6.95 -18.29 14.61
CA LYS A 311 -6.26 -19.12 13.63
C LYS A 311 -6.33 -18.54 12.21
N GLY A 312 -5.42 -19.01 11.34
CA GLY A 312 -5.25 -18.55 9.97
C GLY A 312 -3.94 -17.77 9.77
N THR A 313 -3.70 -17.29 8.55
CA THR A 313 -2.48 -16.55 8.19
C THR A 313 -2.86 -15.18 7.63
N ILE A 314 -2.32 -14.12 8.21
CA ILE A 314 -2.59 -12.72 7.85
C ILE A 314 -1.38 -12.14 7.12
N ILE A 315 -1.60 -11.35 6.07
CA ILE A 315 -0.56 -10.55 5.41
C ILE A 315 -0.62 -9.12 5.96
N ASP A 316 0.40 -8.74 6.73
CA ASP A 316 0.42 -7.50 7.50
C ASP A 316 1.73 -6.70 7.31
N SER A 317 1.63 -5.44 6.87
CA SER A 317 2.74 -4.48 6.83
C SER A 317 2.92 -3.67 8.13
N GLY A 318 1.92 -3.69 9.02
CA GLY A 318 1.96 -3.01 10.32
C GLY A 318 2.77 -3.75 11.38
N THR A 319 3.07 -5.03 11.15
CA THR A 319 3.80 -5.90 12.08
C THR A 319 5.23 -6.19 11.58
N THR A 320 6.24 -5.82 12.38
CA THR A 320 7.68 -5.92 12.01
C THR A 320 8.20 -7.35 11.79
N LEU A 321 7.68 -8.32 12.55
CA LEU A 321 8.18 -9.70 12.58
C LEU A 321 7.09 -10.70 12.22
N SER A 322 7.48 -11.83 11.63
CA SER A 322 6.56 -12.95 11.41
C SER A 322 6.26 -13.68 12.73
N TYR A 323 5.02 -13.60 13.19
CA TYR A 323 4.55 -14.34 14.37
C TYR A 323 3.95 -15.68 13.96
N LEU A 324 4.32 -16.75 14.67
CA LEU A 324 3.93 -18.12 14.37
C LEU A 324 3.41 -18.81 15.64
N PRO A 325 2.45 -19.75 15.52
CA PRO A 325 2.09 -20.64 16.63
C PRO A 325 3.33 -21.37 17.17
N GLU A 326 3.41 -21.54 18.49
CA GLU A 326 4.59 -22.09 19.17
C GLU A 326 5.07 -23.44 18.59
N VAL A 327 4.13 -24.29 18.17
CA VAL A 327 4.42 -25.59 17.53
C VAL A 327 5.16 -25.42 16.19
N ALA A 328 4.70 -24.50 15.33
CA ALA A 328 5.37 -24.19 14.07
C ALA A 328 6.72 -23.51 14.31
N TYR A 329 6.77 -22.52 15.20
CA TYR A 329 8.01 -21.81 15.55
C TYR A 329 9.11 -22.79 16.01
N LYS A 330 8.79 -23.70 16.95
CA LYS A 330 9.74 -24.71 17.42
C LYS A 330 10.18 -25.68 16.32
N ALA A 331 9.26 -26.14 15.46
CA ALA A 331 9.60 -27.02 14.35
C ALA A 331 10.55 -26.36 13.34
N ILE A 332 10.29 -25.10 12.98
CA ILE A 332 11.14 -24.31 12.07
C ILE A 332 12.53 -24.08 12.69
N MET A 333 12.59 -23.60 13.94
CA MET A 333 13.87 -23.35 14.63
C MET A 333 14.71 -24.63 14.75
N ASN A 334 14.09 -25.76 15.11
CA ASN A 334 14.78 -27.05 15.16
C ASN A 334 15.32 -27.47 13.78
N ALA A 335 14.57 -27.23 12.70
CA ALA A 335 15.01 -27.56 11.34
C ALA A 335 16.13 -26.64 10.85
N ILE A 336 16.01 -25.32 11.03
CA ILE A 336 17.02 -24.31 10.65
C ILE A 336 18.37 -24.59 11.33
N PHE A 337 18.35 -24.83 12.65
CA PHE A 337 19.56 -24.99 13.46
C PHE A 337 20.02 -26.46 13.61
N SER A 338 19.38 -27.40 12.90
CA SER A 338 19.70 -28.84 12.96
C SER A 338 21.18 -29.19 12.66
N LYS A 339 21.84 -28.39 11.82
CA LYS A 339 23.28 -28.54 11.50
C LYS A 339 24.23 -28.02 12.59
N TYR A 340 23.72 -27.29 13.57
CA TYR A 340 24.50 -26.58 14.58
C TYR A 340 24.06 -26.92 16.02
N PRO A 341 24.13 -28.20 16.44
CA PRO A 341 23.63 -28.64 17.75
C PRO A 341 24.33 -27.99 18.95
N ASP A 342 25.60 -27.57 18.78
CA ASP A 342 26.40 -26.90 19.81
C ASP A 342 26.30 -25.36 19.78
N LEU A 343 25.41 -24.79 18.95
CA LEU A 343 25.26 -23.35 18.82
C LEU A 343 24.72 -22.73 20.11
N LYS A 344 25.45 -21.74 20.63
CA LYS A 344 25.08 -21.06 21.87
C LYS A 344 24.19 -19.86 21.57
N PHE A 345 22.92 -19.99 21.95
CA PHE A 345 22.00 -18.88 21.96
C PHE A 345 22.12 -18.08 23.26
N TYR A 346 21.92 -16.77 23.17
CA TYR A 346 21.86 -15.83 24.28
C TYR A 346 20.79 -14.77 24.02
N ASN A 347 20.28 -14.14 25.08
CA ASN A 347 19.38 -13.00 24.92
C ASN A 347 20.21 -11.71 24.74
N ASN A 348 19.88 -10.91 23.74
CA ASN A 348 20.39 -9.54 23.61
C ASN A 348 19.25 -8.60 23.19
N GLN A 349 18.99 -7.57 24.02
CA GLN A 349 17.90 -6.60 23.79
C GLN A 349 16.52 -7.25 23.58
N GLY A 350 16.24 -8.39 24.23
CA GLY A 350 14.99 -9.12 24.07
C GLY A 350 15.00 -10.15 22.94
N PHE A 351 15.93 -10.06 21.98
CA PHE A 351 16.07 -11.01 20.87
C PHE A 351 16.89 -12.24 21.27
N LEU A 352 16.59 -13.38 20.63
CA LEU A 352 17.39 -14.60 20.72
C LEU A 352 18.51 -14.53 19.67
N CYS A 353 19.75 -14.37 20.12
CA CYS A 353 20.91 -14.16 19.27
C CYS A 353 21.90 -15.33 19.38
N PHE A 354 22.76 -15.46 18.37
CA PHE A 354 23.89 -16.40 18.30
C PHE A 354 25.04 -15.75 17.54
N GLU A 355 26.27 -16.21 17.75
CA GLU A 355 27.43 -15.77 16.97
C GLU A 355 27.54 -16.57 15.67
N HIS A 356 27.79 -15.88 14.55
CA HIS A 356 28.03 -16.49 13.25
C HIS A 356 29.06 -15.68 12.46
N SER A 357 29.83 -16.35 11.60
CA SER A 357 30.76 -15.70 10.67
C SER A 357 30.65 -16.31 9.28
N GLY A 358 30.67 -15.46 8.26
CA GLY A 358 30.34 -15.83 6.88
C GLY A 358 28.96 -15.34 6.46
N SER A 359 28.47 -15.86 5.33
CA SER A 359 27.14 -15.57 4.82
C SER A 359 26.10 -16.45 5.50
N VAL A 360 25.01 -15.85 6.01
CA VAL A 360 23.87 -16.61 6.52
C VAL A 360 23.21 -17.48 5.43
N ASP A 361 23.24 -17.02 4.17
CA ASP A 361 22.67 -17.74 3.02
C ASP A 361 23.45 -19.02 2.68
N ASP A 362 24.75 -19.08 3.01
CA ASP A 362 25.57 -20.29 2.83
C ASP A 362 25.44 -21.24 4.03
N GLY A 363 25.08 -20.72 5.21
CA GLY A 363 25.02 -21.46 6.47
C GLY A 363 23.67 -22.13 6.77
N PHE A 364 22.57 -21.41 6.51
CA PHE A 364 21.23 -21.80 6.96
C PHE A 364 20.30 -22.17 5.79
N PRO A 365 19.27 -23.02 6.00
CA PRO A 365 18.39 -23.48 4.93
C PRO A 365 17.30 -22.46 4.58
N GLU A 366 16.93 -22.36 3.29
CA GLU A 366 15.71 -21.65 2.87
C GLU A 366 14.46 -22.20 3.60
N VAL A 367 13.54 -21.29 3.93
CA VAL A 367 12.19 -21.62 4.40
C VAL A 367 11.21 -21.34 3.26
N VAL A 368 10.26 -22.24 3.01
CA VAL A 368 9.21 -22.01 2.00
C VAL A 368 7.84 -22.12 2.66
N PHE A 369 7.05 -21.07 2.57
CA PHE A 369 5.64 -21.09 2.94
C PHE A 369 4.80 -21.49 1.73
N HIS A 370 4.03 -22.57 1.88
CA HIS A 370 3.15 -23.10 0.85
C HIS A 370 1.73 -22.60 1.09
N PHE A 371 1.13 -21.97 0.08
CA PHE A 371 -0.24 -21.45 0.12
C PHE A 371 -1.16 -22.19 -0.87
N GLU A 372 -2.45 -21.92 -0.77
CA GLU A 372 -3.45 -22.36 -1.74
C GLU A 372 -3.08 -21.97 -3.19
N ASN A 373 -3.59 -22.75 -4.16
CA ASN A 373 -3.24 -22.67 -5.58
C ASN A 373 -1.74 -22.85 -5.89
N SER A 374 -1.02 -23.56 -5.02
CA SER A 374 0.42 -23.85 -5.15
C SER A 374 1.29 -22.59 -5.27
N LEU A 375 0.84 -21.48 -4.66
CA LEU A 375 1.70 -20.32 -4.44
C LEU A 375 2.76 -20.68 -3.39
N LEU A 376 4.02 -20.39 -3.71
CA LEU A 376 5.17 -20.56 -2.83
C LEU A 376 5.75 -19.18 -2.52
N LEU A 377 6.07 -18.94 -1.25
CA LEU A 377 6.88 -17.83 -0.79
C LEU A 377 8.19 -18.40 -0.23
N ASN A 378 9.28 -18.23 -0.96
CA ASN A 378 10.62 -18.51 -0.47
C ASN A 378 11.05 -17.36 0.46
N VAL A 379 11.63 -17.71 1.59
CA VAL A 379 12.17 -16.79 2.59
C VAL A 379 13.60 -17.24 2.88
N TYR A 380 14.56 -16.42 2.48
CA TYR A 380 15.99 -16.72 2.52
C TYR A 380 16.56 -16.45 3.92
N PRO A 381 17.73 -17.02 4.26
CA PRO A 381 18.37 -16.76 5.55
C PRO A 381 18.55 -15.27 5.89
N HIS A 382 18.86 -14.41 4.92
CA HIS A 382 18.91 -12.96 5.14
C HIS A 382 17.55 -12.26 5.34
N ASP A 383 16.42 -12.93 5.03
CA ASP A 383 15.08 -12.39 5.28
C ASP A 383 14.60 -12.69 6.71
N TYR A 384 14.93 -13.88 7.25
CA TYR A 384 14.49 -14.32 8.58
C TYR A 384 15.56 -14.20 9.68
N LEU A 385 16.83 -13.89 9.33
CA LEU A 385 17.89 -13.51 10.26
C LEU A 385 18.34 -12.08 9.97
N PHE A 386 18.45 -11.26 11.02
CA PHE A 386 18.99 -9.90 10.94
C PHE A 386 20.18 -9.73 11.88
N GLU A 387 21.07 -8.80 11.55
CA GLU A 387 22.26 -8.54 12.34
C GLU A 387 21.96 -7.61 13.53
N ASN A 388 22.08 -8.14 14.75
CA ASN A 388 21.94 -7.37 15.98
C ASN A 388 23.27 -6.70 16.37
N ARG A 389 23.69 -5.68 15.60
CA ARG A 389 24.88 -4.88 15.92
C ARG A 389 24.61 -3.93 17.10
N VAL A 390 25.32 -4.14 18.19
CA VAL A 390 25.47 -3.14 19.26
C VAL A 390 26.10 -1.88 18.67
N ARG A 391 25.50 -0.71 18.94
CA ARG A 391 26.15 0.61 18.80
C ARG A 391 26.78 1.01 20.14
#